data_AF-A0A7X9GMQ5-F1
#
_entry.id   AF-A0A7X9GMQ5-F1
#
_cell.length_a   1.000
_cell.length_b   1.000
_cell.length_c   1.000
_cell.angle_alpha   90.00
_cell.angle_beta   90.00
_cell.angle_gamma   90.00
#
_symmetry.space_group_name_H-M   'P 1'
#
loop_
_entity.id
_entity.type
_entity.pdbx_description
1 polymer ?
#
loop_
_entity_poly.entity_id
_entity_poly.type
_entity_poly.pdbx_seq_one_letter_code
_entity_poly.pdbx_strand_id
1 'polypeptide(L)'
;YGMRNYADMAHVLAAVRLAMGYDVIGNCTHEPNLLGPMAGATLLWAESGSNPRDTKEDTTRSLSVENLREMYLESGWEVLEGPSAMYAAK
;
A
#
# COMPACT_ATOMS: atom_id res chain seq x y z
N TYR A 1 16.79 6.37 -12.58
CA TYR A 1 15.66 7.02 -13.28
C TYR A 1 14.45 6.09 -13.21
N GLY A 2 13.28 6.60 -12.80
CA GLY A 2 12.03 5.82 -12.73
C GLY A 2 11.42 5.67 -11.34
N MET A 3 12.21 5.74 -10.27
CA MET A 3 11.71 5.66 -8.89
C MET A 3 11.33 7.07 -8.39
N ARG A 4 10.09 7.23 -7.95
CA ARG A 4 9.60 8.44 -7.26
C ARG A 4 9.77 8.27 -5.76
N ASN A 5 9.96 9.37 -5.05
CA ASN A 5 9.97 9.34 -3.58
C ASN A 5 8.55 9.03 -3.05
N TYR A 6 8.43 8.65 -1.77
CA TYR A 6 7.13 8.28 -1.21
C TYR A 6 6.14 9.44 -1.12
N ALA A 7 6.60 10.68 -0.94
CA ALA A 7 5.71 11.85 -0.89
C ALA A 7 5.07 12.13 -2.26
N ASP A 8 5.84 12.07 -3.34
CA ASP A 8 5.35 12.19 -4.71
C ASP A 8 4.29 11.10 -4.99
N MET A 9 4.59 9.86 -4.60
CA MET A 9 3.66 8.74 -4.80
C MET A 9 2.39 8.88 -3.96
N ALA A 10 2.52 9.31 -2.70
CA ALA A 10 1.38 9.55 -1.82
C ALA A 10 0.49 10.68 -2.35
N HIS A 11 1.06 11.73 -2.93
CA HIS A 11 0.28 12.81 -3.56
C HIS A 11 -0.59 12.27 -4.70
N VAL A 12 0.00 11.47 -5.60
CA VAL A 12 -0.75 10.84 -6.70
C VAL A 12 -1.82 9.91 -6.16
N LEU A 13 -1.49 9.08 -5.16
CA LEU A 13 -2.41 8.14 -4.54
C LEU A 13 -3.63 8.86 -3.92
N ALA A 14 -3.41 9.97 -3.22
CA ALA A 14 -4.49 10.78 -2.63
C ALA A 14 -5.40 11.38 -3.71
N ALA A 15 -4.82 11.91 -4.80
CA ALA A 15 -5.60 12.44 -5.92
C ALA A 15 -6.46 11.34 -6.57
N VAL A 16 -5.89 10.14 -6.78
CA VAL A 16 -6.63 8.98 -7.31
C VAL A 16 -7.73 8.57 -6.34
N ARG A 17 -7.45 8.49 -5.03
CA ARG A 17 -8.46 8.10 -4.03
C ARG A 17 -9.67 9.05 -4.05
N LEU A 18 -9.42 10.36 -4.12
CA LEU A 18 -10.47 11.36 -4.21
C LEU A 18 -11.28 11.25 -5.51
N ALA A 19 -10.61 11.01 -6.64
CA ALA A 19 -11.26 10.89 -7.94
C ALA A 19 -12.15 9.64 -8.06
N MET A 20 -11.72 8.52 -7.47
CA MET A 20 -12.45 7.25 -7.53
C MET A 20 -13.64 7.18 -6.56
N GLY A 21 -13.70 8.06 -5.56
CA GLY A 21 -14.74 8.03 -4.53
C GLY A 21 -14.74 6.73 -3.72
N TYR A 22 -15.86 6.44 -3.05
CA TYR A 22 -15.96 5.28 -2.14
C TYR A 22 -16.43 3.98 -2.80
N ASP A 23 -16.96 4.04 -4.03
CA ASP A 23 -17.45 2.87 -4.76
C ASP A 23 -16.30 1.91 -5.12
N VAL A 24 -15.10 2.46 -5.32
CA VAL A 24 -13.88 1.69 -5.54
C VAL A 24 -13.24 1.46 -4.17
N ILE A 25 -13.47 0.27 -3.63
CA ILE A 25 -12.99 -0.14 -2.31
C ILE A 25 -11.50 -0.52 -2.28
N GLY A 26 -10.92 -0.87 -3.43
CA GLY A 26 -9.51 -1.26 -3.57
C GLY A 26 -8.65 -0.14 -4.14
N ASN A 27 -7.61 0.25 -3.39
CA ASN A 27 -6.56 1.17 -3.82
C ASN A 27 -5.24 0.77 -3.18
N CYS A 28 -4.13 0.76 -3.91
CA CYS A 28 -2.85 0.25 -3.42
C CYS A 28 -1.64 1.06 -3.89
N THR A 29 -0.54 0.91 -3.16
CA THR A 29 0.80 1.33 -3.57
C THR A 29 1.69 0.09 -3.70
N HIS A 30 2.62 0.11 -4.66
CA HIS A 30 3.55 -1.00 -4.88
C HIS A 30 4.46 -1.22 -3.67
N GLU A 31 5.10 -0.16 -3.19
CA GLU A 31 5.99 -0.21 -2.04
C GLU A 31 5.21 0.18 -0.77
N PRO A 32 5.09 -0.73 0.23
CA PRO A 32 4.42 -0.39 1.47
C PRO A 32 5.21 0.67 2.25
N ASN A 33 4.50 1.67 2.74
CA ASN A 33 5.03 2.76 3.56
C ASN A 33 3.87 3.48 4.27
N LEU A 34 4.17 4.18 5.37
CA LEU A 34 3.16 4.87 6.19
C LEU A 34 2.37 5.94 5.41
N LEU A 35 2.97 6.60 4.41
CA LEU A 35 2.26 7.62 3.63
C LEU A 35 1.17 7.02 2.74
N GLY A 36 1.26 5.73 2.39
CA GLY A 36 0.28 5.04 1.56
C GLY A 36 -1.11 5.04 2.20
N PRO A 37 -1.30 4.42 3.39
CA PRO A 37 -2.59 4.44 4.08
C PRO A 37 -3.07 5.85 4.43
N MET A 38 -2.16 6.77 4.82
CA MET A 38 -2.53 8.18 5.03
C MET A 38 -3.09 8.87 3.77
N ALA A 39 -2.59 8.48 2.59
CA ALA A 39 -3.07 8.96 1.30
C ALA A 39 -4.24 8.12 0.72
N GLY A 40 -4.77 7.16 1.49
CA GLY A 40 -5.94 6.39 1.10
C GLY A 40 -5.64 5.10 0.33
N ALA A 41 -4.46 4.50 0.51
CA ALA A 41 -4.29 3.07 0.23
C ALA A 41 -5.20 2.26 1.15
N THR A 42 -5.97 1.33 0.59
CA THR A 42 -6.80 0.36 1.33
C THR A 42 -6.23 -1.06 1.28
N LEU A 43 -5.20 -1.28 0.47
CA LEU A 43 -4.51 -2.55 0.34
C LEU A 43 -2.99 -2.34 0.28
N LEU A 44 -2.25 -3.06 1.13
CA LEU A 44 -0.79 -3.16 1.10
C LEU A 44 -0.39 -4.63 1.01
N TRP A 45 0.72 -4.90 0.32
CA TRP A 45 1.24 -6.25 0.14
C TRP A 45 2.45 -6.48 1.04
N ALA A 46 2.39 -7.54 1.86
CA ALA A 46 3.55 -8.05 2.60
C ALA A 46 4.42 -8.89 1.65
N GLU A 47 4.83 -8.28 0.54
CA GLU A 47 5.70 -8.92 -0.44
C GLU A 47 7.14 -8.94 0.07
N SER A 48 7.83 -10.04 -0.18
CA SER A 48 9.28 -10.15 -0.04
C SER A 48 9.84 -10.50 -1.41
N GLY A 49 10.66 -9.61 -1.95
CA GLY A 49 11.25 -9.81 -3.27
C GLY A 49 12.30 -8.77 -3.59
N SER A 50 13.14 -9.09 -4.58
CA SER A 50 14.06 -8.13 -5.19
C SER A 50 13.32 -7.38 -6.30
N ASN A 51 13.57 -6.06 -6.43
CA ASN A 51 13.01 -5.34 -7.57
C ASN A 51 13.81 -5.74 -8.83
N PRO A 52 13.17 -6.22 -9.90
CA PRO A 52 13.88 -6.56 -11.14
C PRO A 52 14.56 -5.37 -11.81
N ARG A 53 14.33 -4.13 -11.32
CA ARG A 53 14.99 -2.90 -11.77
C ARG A 53 16.21 -2.52 -10.92
N ASP A 54 16.47 -3.24 -9.83
CA ASP A 54 17.59 -2.94 -8.97
C ASP A 54 18.89 -3.44 -9.59
N THR A 55 19.87 -2.55 -9.63
CA THR A 55 21.22 -2.82 -10.16
C THR A 55 22.21 -3.18 -9.05
N LYS A 56 21.74 -3.37 -7.81
CA LYS A 56 22.54 -3.74 -6.64
C LYS A 56 22.17 -5.16 -6.21
N GLU A 57 23.15 -5.89 -5.68
CA GLU A 57 23.06 -7.34 -5.41
C GLU A 57 22.00 -7.73 -4.36
N ASP A 58 21.59 -6.83 -3.48
CA ASP A 58 20.52 -7.11 -2.52
C ASP A 58 19.71 -5.85 -2.22
N THR A 59 18.46 -5.88 -2.68
CA THR A 59 17.45 -4.86 -2.42
C THR A 59 16.19 -5.49 -1.86
N THR A 60 16.32 -6.68 -1.27
CA THR A 60 15.18 -7.40 -0.72
C THR A 60 14.54 -6.54 0.36
N ARG A 61 13.28 -6.15 0.11
CA ARG A 61 12.45 -5.47 1.10
C ARG A 61 11.40 -6.47 1.52
N SER A 62 11.44 -6.84 2.79
CA SER A 62 10.46 -7.73 3.39
C SER A 62 9.78 -7.00 4.54
N LEU A 63 8.47 -6.84 4.44
CA LEU A 63 7.62 -6.41 5.55
C LEU A 63 6.68 -7.56 5.87
N SER A 64 6.57 -7.87 7.16
CA SER A 64 5.60 -8.87 7.61
C SER A 64 4.18 -8.29 7.57
N VAL A 65 3.17 -9.16 7.57
CA VAL A 65 1.78 -8.75 7.73
C VAL A 65 1.59 -7.93 9.02
N GLU A 66 2.28 -8.29 10.10
CA GLU A 66 2.22 -7.55 11.37
C GLU A 66 2.70 -6.11 11.21
N ASN A 67 3.83 -5.90 10.51
CA ASN A 67 4.33 -4.54 10.27
C ASN A 67 3.34 -3.71 9.46
N LEU A 68 2.64 -4.32 8.49
CA LEU A 68 1.62 -3.60 7.73
C LEU A 68 0.38 -3.28 8.57
N ARG A 69 0.00 -4.15 9.51
CA ARG A 69 -1.10 -3.89 10.45
C ARG A 69 -0.78 -2.70 11.33
N GLU A 70 0.43 -2.65 11.89
CA GLU A 70 0.92 -1.51 12.67
C GLU A 70 0.88 -0.21 11.85
N MET A 71 1.30 -0.23 10.57
CA MET A 71 1.24 0.95 9.70
C MET A 71 -0.19 1.45 9.48
N TYR A 72 -1.17 0.56 9.30
CA TYR A 72 -2.57 0.97 9.19
C TYR A 72 -3.08 1.62 10.49
N LEU A 73 -2.77 1.00 11.64
CA LEU A 73 -3.14 1.52 12.95
C LEU A 73 -2.52 2.90 13.21
N GLU A 74 -1.22 3.07 12.93
CA GLU A 74 -0.52 4.35 13.06
C GLU A 74 -1.09 5.42 12.13
N SER A 75 -1.59 5.02 10.95
CA SER A 75 -2.25 5.91 10.00
C SER A 75 -3.70 6.25 10.37
N GLY A 76 -4.20 5.75 11.50
CA GLY A 76 -5.57 5.99 11.98
C GLY A 76 -6.63 5.07 11.37
N TRP A 77 -6.23 3.96 10.75
CA TRP A 77 -7.12 2.98 10.15
C TRP A 77 -7.18 1.68 10.96
N GLU A 78 -8.34 1.06 10.97
CA GLU A 78 -8.51 -0.31 11.47
C GLU A 78 -8.26 -1.32 10.35
N VAL A 79 -7.73 -2.50 10.71
CA VAL A 79 -7.52 -3.60 9.78
C VAL A 79 -8.74 -4.50 9.80
N LEU A 80 -9.33 -4.76 8.63
CA LEU A 80 -10.41 -5.72 8.50
C LEU A 80 -9.91 -7.15 8.80
N GLU A 81 -10.53 -7.79 9.78
CA GLU A 81 -10.32 -9.21 10.09
C GLU A 81 -11.31 -10.09 9.32
N GLY A 82 -10.82 -11.22 8.80
CA GLY A 82 -11.64 -12.21 8.11
C GLY A 82 -11.61 -12.09 6.58
N PRO A 83 -12.66 -12.56 5.87
CA PRO A 83 -12.70 -12.58 4.42
C PRO A 83 -12.57 -11.19 3.80
N SER A 84 -11.89 -11.11 2.64
CA SER A 84 -11.73 -9.85 1.92
C SER A 84 -13.08 -9.27 1.51
N ALA A 85 -13.38 -8.03 1.94
CA ALA A 85 -14.53 -7.28 1.44
C ALA A 85 -14.43 -6.98 -0.07
N MET A 86 -13.22 -6.96 -0.63
CA MET A 86 -12.98 -6.74 -2.06
C MET A 86 -13.45 -7.91 -2.93
N TYR A 87 -13.38 -9.12 -2.38
CA TYR A 87 -13.70 -10.36 -3.07
C TYR A 87 -14.81 -11.16 -2.40
N ALA A 88 -15.57 -10.53 -1.49
CA ALA A 88 -16.74 -11.17 -0.91
C ALA A 88 -17.68 -11.59 -2.04
N ALA A 89 -18.02 -12.88 -2.09
CA ALA A 89 -18.87 -13.44 -3.13
C ALA A 89 -20.17 -12.63 -3.22
N LYS A 90 -20.49 -12.14 -4.42
CA LYS A 90 -21.82 -11.64 -4.73
C LYS A 90 -22.83 -12.78 -4.74
#